data_AF-A0A520Q6Y7-F1
#
_entry.id   AF-A0A520Q6Y7-F1
#
_cell.length_a   1.000
_cell.length_b   1.000
_cell.length_c   1.000
_cell.angle_alpha   90.00
_cell.angle_beta   90.00
_cell.angle_gamma   90.00
#
_symmetry.space_group_name_H-M   'P 1'
#
loop_
_entity.id
_entity.type
_entity.pdbx_description
1 polymer ?
#
loop_
_entity_poly.entity_id
_entity_poly.type
_entity_poly.pdbx_seq_one_letter_code
_entity_poly.pdbx_strand_id
1 'polypeptide(L)'
;MENVLVCVYWGAPPAEALHDRVPWVEKAIARYGAIGVLVVVPPEASGHLPDRAFREESRAQADRFRDAIRFSASVIEGDDVQHALIRTFLRGLAVVAARGMEVRFFRSVHDGAAWASERAAALGGPSPRSLVEAVEALRAQGPGR
;
A
#
# COMPACT_ATOMS: atom_id res chain seq x y z
N MET A 1 13.91 9.25 -7.87
CA MET A 1 12.60 9.94 -7.88
C MET A 1 11.58 8.96 -7.33
N GLU A 2 10.85 9.34 -6.28
CA GLU A 2 10.17 8.41 -5.36
C GLU A 2 8.68 8.78 -5.24
N ASN A 3 7.97 8.92 -6.37
CA ASN A 3 6.53 9.18 -6.38
C ASN A 3 5.67 7.92 -6.09
N VAL A 4 6.29 6.86 -5.59
CA VAL A 4 5.61 5.64 -5.15
C VAL A 4 5.96 5.41 -3.69
N LEU A 5 4.95 5.43 -2.83
CA LEU A 5 5.09 5.12 -1.42
C LEU A 5 5.09 3.61 -1.22
N VAL A 6 6.11 3.06 -0.57
CA VAL A 6 6.19 1.63 -0.26
C VAL A 6 5.80 1.41 1.19
N CYS A 7 4.83 0.52 1.43
CA CYS A 7 4.33 0.17 2.75
C CYS A 7 4.39 -1.34 2.95
N VAL A 8 4.95 -1.78 4.08
CA VAL A 8 4.95 -3.20 4.48
C VAL A 8 4.14 -3.34 5.76
N TYR A 9 3.12 -4.22 5.75
CA TYR A 9 2.25 -4.47 6.89
C TYR A 9 2.46 -5.87 7.46
N TRP A 10 3.11 -5.95 8.61
CA TRP A 10 3.34 -7.19 9.37
C TRP A 10 2.12 -7.68 10.17
N GLY A 11 1.04 -6.91 10.13
CA GLY A 11 -0.23 -7.16 10.79
C GLY A 11 -1.19 -6.02 10.49
N ALA A 12 -2.42 -6.10 10.99
CA ALA A 12 -3.35 -4.97 10.90
C ALA A 12 -2.80 -3.78 11.72
N PRO A 13 -2.49 -2.63 11.08
CA PRO A 13 -2.05 -1.46 11.83
C PRO A 13 -3.16 -0.96 12.75
N PRO A 14 -2.83 -0.36 13.92
CA PRO A 14 -3.81 0.45 14.63
C PRO A 14 -4.19 1.68 13.80
N ALA A 15 -5.37 2.25 14.07
CA ALA A 15 -5.81 3.48 13.39
C ALA A 15 -4.84 4.66 13.60
N GLU A 16 -4.16 4.71 14.74
CA GLU A 16 -3.14 5.72 15.06
C GLU A 16 -1.95 5.68 14.10
N ALA A 17 -1.48 4.48 13.72
CA ALA A 17 -0.43 4.36 12.71
C ALA A 17 -0.87 4.86 11.31
N LEU A 18 -2.18 4.91 11.04
CA LEU A 18 -2.69 5.56 9.83
C LEU A 18 -2.61 7.09 9.96
N HIS A 19 -2.95 7.64 11.12
CA HIS A 19 -2.83 9.07 11.40
C HIS A 19 -1.37 9.53 11.29
N ASP A 20 -0.44 8.80 11.90
CA ASP A 20 0.97 9.19 11.97
C ASP A 20 1.65 9.29 10.60
N ARG A 21 1.20 8.51 9.62
CA ARG A 21 1.73 8.60 8.24
C ARG A 21 1.18 9.76 7.43
N VAL A 22 0.10 10.42 7.86
CA VAL A 22 -0.57 11.49 7.08
C VAL A 22 0.41 12.60 6.68
N PRO A 23 1.22 13.19 7.58
CA PRO A 23 2.15 14.25 7.20
C PRO A 23 3.16 13.82 6.14
N TRP A 24 3.57 12.55 6.16
CA TRP A 24 4.49 12.01 5.17
C TRP A 24 3.83 11.85 3.79
N VAL A 25 2.59 11.36 3.76
CA VAL A 25 1.79 11.29 2.53
C VAL A 25 1.59 12.69 1.93
N GLU A 26 1.22 13.67 2.75
CA GLU A 26 1.03 15.06 2.31
C GLU A 26 2.33 15.66 1.77
N LYS A 27 3.46 15.43 2.43
CA LYS A 27 4.77 15.89 1.96
C LYS A 27 5.12 15.27 0.61
N ALA A 28 4.83 13.99 0.39
CA ALA A 28 5.05 13.33 -0.88
C ALA A 28 4.15 13.91 -1.98
N ILE A 29 2.86 14.12 -1.70
CA ILE A 29 1.92 14.75 -2.63
C ILE A 29 2.35 16.17 -2.98
N ALA A 30 2.73 16.99 -1.99
CA ALA A 30 3.20 18.36 -2.23
C ALA A 30 4.46 18.39 -3.10
N ARG A 31 5.33 17.38 -2.98
CA ARG A 31 6.57 17.29 -3.77
C ARG A 31 6.34 16.80 -5.19
N TYR A 32 5.45 15.82 -5.38
CA TYR A 32 5.33 15.09 -6.64
C TYR A 32 4.01 15.36 -7.38
N GLY A 33 3.07 16.10 -6.79
CA GLY A 33 1.73 16.39 -7.29
C GLY A 33 0.78 15.21 -7.20
N ALA A 34 1.21 14.04 -7.67
CA ALA A 34 0.50 12.78 -7.58
C ALA A 34 1.45 11.64 -7.24
N ILE A 35 0.92 10.63 -6.55
CA ILE A 35 1.68 9.48 -6.06
C ILE A 35 0.97 8.16 -6.37
N GLY A 36 1.75 7.09 -6.38
CA GLY A 36 1.25 5.72 -6.28
C GLY A 36 1.58 5.11 -4.93
N VAL A 37 0.98 3.98 -4.63
CA VAL A 37 1.28 3.20 -3.41
C VAL A 37 1.54 1.74 -3.77
N LEU A 38 2.59 1.17 -3.18
CA LEU A 38 2.88 -0.25 -3.17
C LEU A 38 2.73 -0.77 -1.75
N VAL A 39 1.66 -1.50 -1.49
CA VAL A 39 1.37 -2.14 -0.20
C VAL A 39 1.80 -3.60 -0.27
N VAL A 40 2.55 -4.07 0.71
CA VAL A 40 3.00 -5.46 0.83
C VAL A 40 2.53 -6.05 2.15
N VAL A 41 1.80 -7.14 2.07
CA VAL A 41 1.46 -8.02 3.20
C VAL A 41 2.28 -9.30 3.03
N PRO A 42 3.42 -9.39 3.73
CA PRO A 42 4.34 -10.52 3.64
C PRO A 42 3.75 -11.78 4.31
N PRO A 43 4.29 -12.99 4.02
CA PRO A 43 3.73 -14.24 4.52
C PRO A 43 3.84 -14.37 6.06
N GLU A 44 4.78 -13.67 6.68
CA GLU A 44 4.93 -13.60 8.14
C GLU A 44 3.93 -12.65 8.80
N ALA A 45 3.10 -11.95 8.01
CA ALA A 45 2.10 -11.04 8.55
C ALA A 45 1.09 -11.80 9.42
N SER A 46 0.94 -11.37 10.66
CA SER A 46 0.11 -12.03 11.66
C SER A 46 -0.81 -11.02 12.35
N GLY A 47 -1.86 -11.53 13.00
CA GLY A 47 -2.80 -10.72 13.75
C GLY A 47 -4.23 -10.77 13.22
N HIS A 48 -5.07 -9.89 13.72
CA HIS A 48 -6.49 -9.86 13.37
C HIS A 48 -6.75 -9.08 12.08
N LEU A 49 -7.93 -9.27 11.49
CA LEU A 49 -8.40 -8.42 10.40
C LEU A 49 -8.54 -6.97 10.88
N PRO A 50 -8.41 -5.97 9.99
CA PRO A 50 -8.53 -4.58 10.39
C PRO A 50 -9.86 -4.27 11.04
N ASP A 51 -9.81 -3.60 12.19
CA ASP A 51 -10.98 -3.29 13.00
C ASP A 51 -11.83 -2.15 12.41
N ARG A 52 -12.88 -1.75 13.12
CA ARG A 52 -13.76 -0.68 12.64
C ARG A 52 -13.04 0.67 12.55
N ALA A 53 -12.23 1.02 13.54
CA ALA A 53 -11.52 2.30 13.59
C ALA A 53 -10.54 2.43 12.42
N PHE A 54 -9.78 1.37 12.13
CA PHE A 54 -8.93 1.30 10.96
C PHE A 54 -9.71 1.52 9.67
N ARG A 55 -10.87 0.87 9.51
CA ARG A 55 -11.68 0.98 8.29
C ARG A 55 -12.22 2.38 8.07
N GLU A 56 -12.68 3.03 9.13
CA GLU A 56 -13.18 4.40 9.09
C GLU A 56 -12.06 5.38 8.72
N GLU A 57 -10.89 5.26 9.35
CA GLU A 57 -9.74 6.11 9.06
C GLU A 57 -9.16 5.84 7.65
N SER A 58 -9.02 4.58 7.26
CA SER A 58 -8.57 4.22 5.91
C SER A 58 -9.51 4.77 4.83
N ARG A 59 -10.82 4.80 5.10
CA ARG A 59 -11.81 5.41 4.20
C ARG A 59 -11.65 6.93 4.16
N ALA A 60 -11.51 7.59 5.31
CA ALA A 60 -11.29 9.03 5.39
C ALA A 60 -10.03 9.46 4.61
N GLN A 61 -8.93 8.70 4.72
CA GLN A 61 -7.71 8.98 3.96
C GLN A 61 -7.88 8.72 2.45
N ALA A 62 -8.56 7.64 2.06
CA ALA A 62 -8.85 7.37 0.66
C ALA A 62 -9.71 8.48 0.03
N ASP A 63 -10.67 9.03 0.78
CA ASP A 63 -11.47 10.17 0.34
C ASP A 63 -10.64 11.46 0.29
N ARG A 64 -9.82 11.73 1.32
CA ARG A 64 -8.95 12.92 1.41
C ARG A 64 -7.93 12.99 0.28
N PHE A 65 -7.31 11.86 -0.07
CA PHE A 65 -6.22 11.80 -1.04
C PHE A 65 -6.62 11.26 -2.41
N ARG A 66 -7.93 11.15 -2.67
CA ARG A 66 -8.50 10.55 -3.88
C ARG A 66 -7.87 11.05 -5.18
N ASP A 67 -7.69 12.36 -5.32
CA ASP A 67 -7.21 12.96 -6.56
C ASP A 67 -5.67 12.92 -6.71
N ALA A 68 -4.99 12.65 -5.59
CA ALA A 68 -3.54 12.63 -5.50
C ALA A 68 -2.95 11.21 -5.57
N ILE A 69 -3.66 10.20 -5.05
CA ILE A 69 -3.25 8.78 -5.15
C ILE A 69 -3.87 8.17 -6.40
N ARG A 70 -3.06 7.95 -7.44
CA ARG A 70 -3.53 7.49 -8.75
C ARG A 70 -3.70 5.98 -8.85
N PHE A 71 -2.88 5.23 -8.13
CA PHE A 71 -2.94 3.78 -8.13
C PHE A 71 -2.46 3.17 -6.81
N SER A 72 -2.91 1.95 -6.56
CA SER A 72 -2.45 1.10 -5.46
C SER A 72 -2.16 -0.32 -5.95
N ALA A 73 -0.90 -0.74 -5.82
CA ALA A 73 -0.50 -2.13 -5.99
C ALA A 73 -0.47 -2.80 -4.62
N SER A 74 -1.31 -3.81 -4.41
CA SER A 74 -1.38 -4.56 -3.15
C SER A 74 -0.85 -5.99 -3.36
N VAL A 75 0.31 -6.29 -2.77
CA VAL A 75 0.96 -7.59 -2.82
C VAL A 75 0.62 -8.35 -1.54
N ILE A 76 0.04 -9.55 -1.65
CA ILE A 76 -0.32 -10.38 -0.49
C ILE A 76 0.20 -11.79 -0.75
N GLU A 77 1.34 -12.11 -0.13
CA GLU A 77 2.18 -13.28 -0.45
C GLU A 77 1.76 -14.56 0.26
N GLY A 78 1.18 -14.48 1.46
CA GLY A 78 0.75 -15.68 2.18
C GLY A 78 -0.44 -16.37 1.52
N ASP A 79 -0.52 -17.69 1.71
CA ASP A 79 -1.51 -18.57 1.07
C ASP A 79 -2.40 -19.36 2.03
N ASP A 80 -2.29 -19.08 3.32
CA ASP A 80 -3.22 -19.62 4.32
C ASP A 80 -4.60 -18.93 4.28
N VAL A 81 -5.50 -19.44 5.14
CA VAL A 81 -6.87 -18.92 5.29
C VAL A 81 -6.85 -17.45 5.72
N GLN A 82 -5.93 -17.04 6.58
CA GLN A 82 -5.84 -15.66 7.06
C GLN A 82 -5.53 -14.70 5.89
N HIS A 83 -4.56 -15.04 5.05
CA HIS A 83 -4.20 -14.25 3.88
C HIS A 83 -5.30 -14.25 2.82
N ALA A 84 -6.05 -15.34 2.67
CA ALA A 84 -7.25 -15.37 1.84
C ALA A 84 -8.33 -14.40 2.35
N LEU A 85 -8.53 -14.31 3.67
CA LEU A 85 -9.44 -13.35 4.30
C LEU A 85 -8.94 -11.91 4.14
N ILE A 86 -7.64 -11.64 4.33
CA ILE A 86 -7.04 -10.32 4.09
C ILE A 86 -7.22 -9.89 2.64
N ARG A 87 -6.96 -10.79 1.66
CA ARG A 87 -7.21 -10.55 0.23
C ARG A 87 -8.67 -10.17 -0.03
N THR A 88 -9.61 -10.92 0.54
CA THR A 88 -11.05 -10.66 0.39
C THR A 88 -11.44 -9.32 1.00
N PHE A 89 -10.94 -9.03 2.20
CA PHE A 89 -11.18 -7.79 2.91
C PHE A 89 -10.67 -6.57 2.13
N LEU A 90 -9.40 -6.58 1.71
CA LEU A 90 -8.80 -5.47 0.98
C LEU A 90 -9.45 -5.25 -0.39
N ARG A 91 -9.89 -6.32 -1.07
CA ARG A 91 -10.71 -6.21 -2.28
C ARG A 91 -12.05 -5.53 -2.01
N GLY A 92 -12.74 -5.90 -0.93
CA GLY A 92 -13.98 -5.24 -0.52
C GLY A 92 -13.77 -3.75 -0.22
N LEU A 93 -12.68 -3.42 0.48
CA LEU A 93 -12.30 -2.03 0.75
C LEU A 93 -12.02 -1.26 -0.54
N ALA A 94 -11.28 -1.86 -1.49
CA ALA A 94 -11.00 -1.26 -2.78
C ALA A 94 -12.29 -0.96 -3.56
N VAL A 95 -13.29 -1.87 -3.57
CA VAL A 95 -14.58 -1.62 -4.24
C VAL A 95 -15.29 -0.39 -3.68
N VAL A 96 -15.20 -0.14 -2.38
CA VAL A 96 -15.88 0.99 -1.71
C VAL A 96 -15.06 2.28 -1.78
N ALA A 97 -13.73 2.19 -1.69
CA ALA A 97 -12.83 3.33 -1.54
C ALA A 97 -12.20 3.80 -2.86
N ALA A 98 -12.10 2.97 -3.90
CA ALA A 98 -11.33 3.26 -5.11
C ALA A 98 -12.06 4.12 -6.15
N ARG A 99 -12.85 5.12 -5.74
CA ARG A 99 -13.49 6.04 -6.70
C ARG A 99 -12.44 6.93 -7.38
N GLY A 100 -11.84 6.45 -8.47
CA GLY A 100 -10.84 7.15 -9.28
C GLY A 100 -9.40 6.62 -9.17
N MET A 101 -9.14 5.68 -8.26
CA MET A 101 -7.83 5.06 -8.04
C MET A 101 -7.76 3.67 -8.69
N GLU A 102 -6.75 3.39 -9.50
CA GLU A 102 -6.53 2.06 -10.07
C GLU A 102 -5.97 1.13 -8.98
N VAL A 103 -6.73 0.12 -8.54
CA VAL A 103 -6.27 -0.84 -7.52
C VAL A 103 -6.06 -2.21 -8.12
N ARG A 104 -4.88 -2.81 -7.90
CA ARG A 104 -4.57 -4.16 -8.37
C ARG A 104 -3.88 -5.00 -7.30
N PHE A 105 -4.22 -6.28 -7.27
CA PHE A 105 -3.71 -7.24 -6.30
C PHE A 105 -2.75 -8.23 -6.95
N PHE A 106 -1.66 -8.55 -6.26
CA PHE A 106 -0.59 -9.42 -6.73
C PHE A 106 -0.21 -10.45 -5.67
N ARG A 107 0.39 -11.55 -6.12
CA ARG A 107 0.95 -12.59 -5.24
C ARG A 107 2.45 -12.43 -5.02
N SER A 108 3.14 -11.67 -5.87
CA SER A 108 4.58 -11.46 -5.79
C SER A 108 4.91 -9.96 -5.77
N VAL A 109 5.97 -9.60 -5.05
CA VAL A 109 6.48 -8.23 -5.04
C VAL A 109 7.00 -7.84 -6.42
N HIS A 110 7.62 -8.77 -7.15
CA HIS A 110 8.11 -8.52 -8.50
C HIS A 110 6.99 -8.06 -9.45
N ASP A 111 5.86 -8.76 -9.49
CA ASP A 111 4.74 -8.39 -10.37
C ASP A 111 4.10 -7.06 -9.94
N GLY A 112 3.93 -6.86 -8.62
CA GLY A 112 3.38 -5.62 -8.08
C GLY A 112 4.28 -4.42 -8.36
N ALA A 113 5.60 -4.58 -8.22
CA ALA A 113 6.59 -3.56 -8.49
C ALA A 113 6.69 -3.25 -9.99
N ALA A 114 6.65 -4.26 -10.87
CA ALA A 114 6.65 -4.06 -12.31
C ALA A 114 5.45 -3.22 -12.74
N TRP A 115 4.25 -3.62 -12.31
CA TRP A 115 3.03 -2.87 -12.63
C TRP A 115 3.03 -1.46 -12.03
N ALA A 116 3.44 -1.29 -10.76
CA ALA A 116 3.51 0.02 -10.13
C ALA A 116 4.50 0.96 -10.85
N SER A 117 5.65 0.43 -11.28
CA SER A 117 6.64 1.18 -12.06
C SER A 117 6.06 1.63 -13.41
N GLU A 118 5.36 0.75 -14.13
CA GLU A 118 4.70 1.09 -15.39
C GLU A 118 3.66 2.20 -15.22
N ARG A 119 2.86 2.17 -14.14
CA ARG A 119 1.89 3.24 -13.84
C ARG A 119 2.58 4.56 -13.47
N ALA A 120 3.71 4.50 -12.79
CA ALA A 120 4.48 5.67 -12.39
C ALA A 120 5.38 6.24 -13.50
N ALA A 121 5.62 5.49 -14.60
CA ALA A 121 6.57 5.83 -15.64
C ALA A 121 6.31 7.19 -16.29
N ALA A 122 5.04 7.53 -16.52
CA ALA A 122 4.63 8.83 -17.07
C ALA A 122 5.04 10.03 -16.21
N LEU A 123 5.40 9.80 -14.95
CA LEU A 123 5.84 10.80 -13.98
C LEU A 123 7.32 10.62 -13.60
N GLY A 124 8.09 9.83 -14.38
CA GLY A 124 9.49 9.51 -14.07
C GLY A 124 9.64 8.64 -12.82
N GLY A 125 8.66 7.79 -12.53
CA GLY A 125 8.67 6.95 -11.34
C GLY A 125 9.83 5.95 -11.24
N PRO A 126 9.95 5.28 -10.08
CA PRO A 126 11.04 4.35 -9.82
C PRO A 126 10.99 3.14 -10.75
N SER A 127 12.16 2.52 -10.99
CA SER A 127 12.24 1.25 -11.71
C SER A 127 11.62 0.10 -10.89
N PRO A 128 11.20 -1.01 -11.53
CA PRO A 128 10.71 -2.18 -10.80
C PRO A 128 11.74 -2.70 -9.79
N ARG A 129 13.01 -2.71 -10.18
CA ARG A 129 14.13 -3.13 -9.33
C ARG A 129 14.24 -2.26 -8.08
N SER A 130 14.17 -0.93 -8.22
CA SER A 130 14.25 0.00 -7.10
C SER A 130 13.09 -0.19 -6.11
N LEU A 131 11.89 -0.53 -6.59
CA LEU A 131 10.74 -0.84 -5.74
C LEU A 131 10.93 -2.15 -4.97
N VAL A 132 11.47 -3.19 -5.63
CA VAL A 132 11.81 -4.47 -4.97
C VAL A 132 12.86 -4.24 -3.89
N GLU A 133 13.95 -3.54 -4.21
CA GLU A 133 15.03 -3.21 -3.26
C GLU A 133 14.49 -2.40 -2.06
N ALA A 134 13.55 -1.49 -2.27
CA ALA A 134 12.90 -0.74 -1.19
C ALA A 134 12.06 -1.64 -0.28
N VAL A 135 11.32 -2.61 -0.84
CA VAL A 135 10.58 -3.60 -0.05
C VAL A 135 11.54 -4.45 0.77
N GLU A 136 12.62 -4.94 0.17
CA GLU A 136 13.64 -5.74 0.87
C GLU A 136 14.31 -4.97 2.01
N ALA A 137 14.65 -3.70 1.79
CA ALA A 137 15.22 -2.83 2.82
C ALA A 137 14.26 -2.58 3.99
N LEU A 138 12.95 -2.46 3.73
CA LEU A 138 11.93 -2.37 4.77
C LEU A 138 11.76 -3.71 5.50
N ARG A 139 11.87 -4.84 4.80
CA ARG A 139 11.83 -6.17 5.42
C ARG A 139 13.00 -6.42 6.35
N ALA A 140 14.19 -5.97 5.98
CA ALA A 140 15.39 -6.11 6.81
C ALA A 140 15.28 -5.36 8.15
N GLN A 141 14.42 -4.34 8.24
CA GLN A 141 14.13 -3.61 9.48
C GLN A 141 13.17 -4.38 10.41
N GLY A 142 12.45 -5.37 9.87
CA GLY A 142 11.48 -6.19 10.60
C GLY A 142 10.18 -5.44 10.94
N PRO A 143 9.28 -6.06 11.72
CA PRO A 143 8.21 -5.34 12.38
C PRO A 143 8.83 -4.31 13.32
N GLY A 144 8.46 -3.04 13.15
CA GLY A 144 8.94 -1.95 14.01
C GLY A 144 8.84 -2.37 15.48
N ARG A 145 9.97 -2.32 16.19
CA ARG A 145 10.04 -2.54 17.63
C ARG A 145 9.38 -1.38 18.37
#